data_AF-U7QLZ3-F1
#
_entry.id   AF-U7QLZ3-F1
#
_cell.length_a   1.000
_cell.length_b   1.000
_cell.length_c   1.000
_cell.angle_alpha   90.00
_cell.angle_beta   90.00
_cell.angle_gamma   90.00
#
_symmetry.space_group_name_H-M   'P 1'
#
loop_
_entity.id
_entity.type
_entity.pdbx_description
1 polymer ?
#
loop_
_entity_poly.entity_id
_entity_poly.type
_entity_poly.pdbx_seq_one_letter_code
_entity_poly.pdbx_strand_id
1 'polypeptide(L)'
;MRGFAIILEIEVEETKPGVLALKPIEKDGQLYRKHFIELDGLGIRELFLHDGDLIILGGPTMDLNGAMRVFRLKNIEKRTEEMIYWQESKHLEVMFDLPIKVGTDKAEGIAHFPCLGQSDSVLIVYDSPAPERRPNGNELLADVFRLKSES
;
A
#
# COMPACT_ATOMS: atom_id res chain seq x y z
N MET A 1 -3.61 20.57 -7.09
CA MET A 1 -2.18 20.20 -6.98
C MET A 1 -2.11 18.72 -7.30
N ARG A 2 -1.40 18.28 -8.34
CA ARG A 2 -1.23 16.85 -8.64
C ARG A 2 -0.14 16.31 -7.72
N GLY A 3 -0.54 15.67 -6.62
CA GLY A 3 0.39 15.17 -5.60
C GLY A 3 0.90 13.78 -5.95
N PHE A 4 2.21 13.57 -5.81
CA PHE A 4 2.82 12.25 -5.88
C PHE A 4 3.05 11.72 -4.46
N ALA A 5 2.81 10.43 -4.27
CA ALA A 5 3.41 9.71 -3.16
C ALA A 5 4.83 9.27 -3.55
N ILE A 6 5.72 9.15 -2.57
CA ILE A 6 7.11 8.73 -2.79
C ILE A 6 7.37 7.49 -1.95
N ILE A 7 7.89 6.44 -2.58
CA ILE A 7 8.47 5.28 -1.91
C ILE A 7 9.99 5.37 -2.03
N LEU A 8 10.68 5.19 -0.90
CA LEU A 8 12.12 5.03 -0.85
C LEU A 8 12.44 3.55 -0.68
N GLU A 9 13.14 3.01 -1.65
CA GLU A 9 13.71 1.67 -1.56
C GLU A 9 15.14 1.77 -1.03
N ILE A 10 15.45 1.02 0.02
CA ILE A 10 16.75 0.99 0.68
C ILE A 10 17.19 -0.45 0.89
N GLU A 11 18.50 -0.68 0.85
CA GLU A 11 19.11 -1.92 1.36
C GLU A 11 19.91 -1.57 2.61
N VAL A 12 19.87 -2.46 3.60
CA VAL A 12 20.54 -2.26 4.89
C VAL A 12 21.50 -3.41 5.18
N GLU A 13 22.60 -3.09 5.85
CA GLU A 13 23.54 -4.06 6.38
C GLU A 13 23.77 -3.83 7.88
N GLU A 14 23.99 -4.92 8.62
CA GLU A 14 24.33 -4.83 10.04
C GLU A 14 25.82 -4.52 10.20
N THR A 15 26.14 -3.35 10.75
CA THR A 15 27.54 -2.92 10.96
C THR A 15 28.06 -3.30 12.34
N LYS A 16 27.15 -3.45 13.31
CA LYS A 16 27.36 -3.89 14.69
C LYS A 16 26.06 -4.54 15.18
N PRO A 17 26.10 -5.40 16.22
CA PRO A 17 24.88 -5.99 16.80
C PRO A 17 23.79 -4.94 17.07
N GLY A 18 22.68 -5.04 16.33
CA GLY A 18 21.53 -4.14 16.42
C GLY A 18 21.67 -2.78 15.73
N VAL A 19 22.72 -2.55 14.93
CA VAL A 19 22.97 -1.28 14.22
C VAL A 19 22.99 -1.51 12.72
N LEU A 20 21.97 -0.98 12.04
CA LEU A 20 21.85 -1.03 10.59
C LEU A 20 22.42 0.23 9.94
N ALA A 21 23.16 0.06 8.84
CA ALA A 21 23.59 1.14 7.96
C ALA A 21 23.03 0.91 6.55
N LEU A 22 22.89 1.99 5.78
CA LEU A 22 22.48 1.89 4.37
C LEU A 22 23.62 1.30 3.55
N LYS A 23 23.28 0.29 2.74
CA LYS A 23 24.16 -0.31 1.76
C LYS A 23 23.93 0.35 0.39
N PRO A 24 24.99 0.57 -0.42
CA PRO A 24 24.82 0.97 -1.81
C PRO A 24 23.96 -0.04 -2.58
N ILE A 25 22.90 0.45 -3.21
CA ILE A 25 21.96 -0.36 -4.00
C ILE A 25 22.26 -0.31 -5.51
N GLU A 26 23.07 0.67 -5.93
CA GLU A 26 23.48 0.88 -7.33
C GLU A 26 25.01 0.94 -7.45
N LYS A 27 25.50 0.83 -8.69
CA LYS A 27 26.94 0.79 -9.00
C LYS A 27 27.68 2.11 -8.72
N ASP A 28 26.97 3.22 -8.64
CA ASP A 28 27.52 4.57 -8.42
C ASP A 28 27.62 4.95 -6.93
N GLY A 29 27.24 4.05 -6.02
CA GLY A 29 27.25 4.31 -4.58
C GLY A 29 25.95 4.90 -4.05
N GLN A 30 24.89 5.02 -4.87
CA GLN A 30 23.59 5.49 -4.43
C GLN A 30 23.01 4.57 -3.33
N LEU A 31 22.52 5.18 -2.24
CA LEU A 31 22.05 4.47 -1.04
C LEU A 31 20.54 4.21 -1.01
N TYR A 32 19.79 4.80 -1.94
CA TYR A 32 18.34 4.66 -2.02
C TYR A 32 17.83 4.93 -3.44
N ARG A 33 16.72 4.29 -3.81
CA ARG A 33 16.00 4.50 -5.07
C ARG A 33 14.67 5.17 -4.77
N LYS A 34 14.32 6.22 -5.54
CA LYS A 34 13.01 6.89 -5.43
C LYS A 34 12.03 6.35 -6.46
N HIS A 35 10.82 6.06 -5.99
CA HIS A 35 9.67 5.72 -6.83
C HIS A 35 8.58 6.76 -6.57
N PHE A 36 8.22 7.54 -7.60
CA PHE A 36 7.16 8.54 -7.51
C PHE A 36 5.87 7.97 -8.08
N ILE A 37 4.77 7.99 -7.33
CA ILE A 37 3.55 7.28 -7.68
C ILE A 37 2.36 8.24 -7.68
N GLU A 38 1.63 8.30 -8.79
CA GLU A 38 0.44 9.15 -8.94
C GLU A 38 -0.77 8.49 -8.27
N LEU A 39 -0.97 8.74 -6.98
CA LEU A 39 -2.08 8.18 -6.20
C LEU A 39 -3.28 9.14 -6.11
N ASP A 40 -3.53 9.99 -7.11
CA ASP A 40 -4.59 11.02 -7.11
C ASP A 40 -4.56 11.97 -5.88
N GLY A 41 -3.36 12.25 -5.36
CA GLY A 41 -3.20 13.05 -4.15
C GLY A 41 -3.47 12.30 -2.83
N LEU A 42 -3.72 10.99 -2.89
CA LEU A 42 -3.73 10.13 -1.71
C LEU A 42 -2.29 9.86 -1.22
N GLY A 43 -2.14 9.75 0.09
CA GLY A 43 -0.93 9.26 0.75
C GLY A 43 -0.93 7.74 0.89
N ILE A 44 0.25 7.16 1.08
CA ILE A 44 0.42 5.73 1.35
C ILE A 44 0.08 5.46 2.82
N ARG A 45 -0.81 4.51 3.06
CA ARG A 45 -1.20 4.04 4.39
C ARG A 45 -0.53 2.72 4.74
N GLU A 46 -0.47 1.81 3.78
CA GLU A 46 0.17 0.51 3.96
C GLU A 46 0.65 -0.04 2.61
N LEU A 47 1.69 -0.87 2.66
CA LEU A 47 2.35 -1.50 1.54
C LEU A 47 2.53 -3.00 1.81
N PHE A 48 2.26 -3.84 0.82
CA PHE A 48 2.74 -5.22 0.87
C PHE A 48 3.10 -5.76 -0.51
N LEU A 49 4.09 -6.66 -0.54
CA LEU A 49 4.50 -7.35 -1.75
C LEU A 49 3.62 -8.59 -1.97
N HIS A 50 3.18 -8.77 -3.21
CA HIS A 50 2.39 -9.93 -3.63
C HIS A 50 2.71 -10.29 -5.07
N ASP A 51 3.20 -11.50 -5.30
CA ASP A 51 3.54 -12.02 -6.64
C ASP A 51 4.46 -11.10 -7.48
N GLY A 52 5.39 -10.41 -6.82
CA GLY A 52 6.35 -9.47 -7.45
C GLY A 52 5.81 -8.06 -7.70
N ASP A 53 4.52 -7.84 -7.40
CA ASP A 53 3.87 -6.54 -7.42
C ASP A 53 3.85 -5.93 -6.01
N LEU A 54 3.76 -4.61 -5.93
CA LEU A 54 3.51 -3.88 -4.69
C LEU A 54 2.05 -3.43 -4.65
N ILE A 55 1.32 -3.92 -3.65
CA ILE A 55 -0.03 -3.46 -3.37
C ILE A 55 0.04 -2.30 -2.40
N ILE A 56 -0.69 -1.23 -2.71
CA ILE A 56 -0.64 0.04 -2.01
C ILE A 56 -2.05 0.39 -1.54
N LEU A 57 -2.23 0.56 -0.23
CA LEU A 57 -3.42 1.20 0.32
C LEU A 57 -3.20 2.71 0.34
N GLY A 58 -3.94 3.41 -0.51
CA GLY A 58 -3.97 4.87 -0.56
C GLY A 58 -5.11 5.44 0.28
N GLY A 59 -4.85 6.53 1.00
CA GLY A 59 -5.86 7.26 1.76
C GLY A 59 -5.56 8.76 1.87
N PRO A 60 -6.51 9.57 2.37
CA PRO A 60 -6.30 11.01 2.57
C PRO A 60 -5.08 11.27 3.45
N THR A 61 -4.28 12.31 3.21
CA THR A 61 -3.07 12.61 4.02
C THR A 61 -3.37 13.32 5.33
N MET A 62 -4.52 13.98 5.42
CA MET A 62 -5.01 14.67 6.61
C MET A 62 -6.18 13.90 7.22
N ASP A 63 -6.62 14.31 8.41
CA ASP A 63 -7.78 13.74 9.11
C ASP A 63 -9.14 14.14 8.48
N LEU A 64 -9.17 14.14 7.15
CA LEU A 64 -10.33 14.43 6.33
C LEU A 64 -10.97 13.10 5.91
N ASN A 65 -12.31 13.06 5.94
CA ASN A 65 -13.04 11.99 5.29
C ASN A 65 -12.78 12.09 3.78
N GLY A 66 -12.22 11.04 3.19
CA GLY A 66 -11.92 11.02 1.76
C GLY A 66 -11.82 9.60 1.25
N ALA A 67 -11.73 9.49 -0.08
CA ALA A 67 -11.63 8.20 -0.74
C ALA A 67 -10.39 7.45 -0.26
N MET A 68 -10.55 6.14 -0.08
CA MET A 68 -9.45 5.22 0.14
C MET A 68 -9.46 4.21 -1.00
N ARG A 69 -8.29 3.93 -1.55
CA ARG A 69 -8.16 3.21 -2.82
C ARG A 69 -7.01 2.24 -2.75
N VAL A 70 -7.20 1.06 -3.31
CA VAL A 70 -6.14 0.07 -3.47
C VAL A 70 -5.54 0.21 -4.87
N PHE A 71 -4.21 0.25 -4.94
CA PHE A 71 -3.45 0.29 -6.18
C PHE A 71 -2.52 -0.92 -6.25
N ARG A 72 -2.18 -1.33 -7.46
CA ARG A 72 -1.17 -2.34 -7.75
C ARG A 72 -0.07 -1.73 -8.62
N LEU A 73 1.13 -1.64 -8.06
CA LEU A 73 2.33 -1.26 -8.78
C LEU A 73 3.04 -2.53 -9.28
N LYS A 74 3.03 -2.73 -10.59
CA LYS A 74 3.41 -4.00 -11.23
C LYS A 74 4.92 -4.20 -11.33
N ASN A 75 5.36 -5.44 -11.05
CA ASN A 75 6.72 -5.95 -11.21
C ASN A 75 7.78 -5.08 -10.51
N ILE A 76 7.49 -4.52 -9.33
CA ILE A 76 8.45 -3.68 -8.61
C ILE A 76 9.72 -4.44 -8.25
N GLU A 77 9.61 -5.74 -7.95
CA GLU A 77 10.73 -6.57 -7.52
C GLU A 77 11.81 -6.69 -8.60
N LYS A 78 11.42 -6.57 -9.88
CA LYS A 78 12.32 -6.65 -11.04
C LYS A 78 12.84 -5.28 -11.48
N ARG A 79 12.43 -4.20 -10.82
CA ARG A 79 12.81 -2.83 -11.19
C ARG A 79 14.12 -2.46 -10.53
N THR A 80 15.05 -1.97 -11.35
CA THR A 80 16.36 -1.48 -10.90
C THR A 80 16.55 0.01 -11.15
N GLU A 81 15.55 0.72 -11.66
CA GLU A 81 15.67 2.14 -12.05
C GLU A 81 14.68 3.01 -11.27
N GLU A 82 15.09 4.25 -10.95
CA GLU A 82 14.17 5.28 -10.44
C GLU A 82 13.10 5.59 -11.50
N MET A 83 11.84 5.68 -11.08
CA MET A 83 10.74 5.89 -12.02
C MET A 83 9.60 6.74 -11.43
N ILE A 84 8.93 7.46 -12.33
CA ILE A 84 7.64 8.09 -12.08
C ILE A 84 6.55 7.19 -12.69
N TYR A 85 5.63 6.75 -11.84
CA TYR A 85 4.51 5.87 -12.17
C TYR A 85 3.22 6.68 -12.24
N TRP A 86 2.85 7.04 -13.46
CA TRP A 86 1.57 7.68 -13.80
C TRP A 86 0.45 6.64 -13.81
N GLN A 87 -0.77 7.03 -13.46
CA GLN A 87 -1.93 6.11 -13.56
C GLN A 87 -2.24 5.70 -14.99
N GLU A 88 -1.98 6.58 -15.95
CA GLU A 88 -2.13 6.29 -17.37
C GLU A 88 -1.07 5.29 -17.89
N SER A 89 -0.06 4.96 -17.07
CA SER A 89 0.97 4.00 -17.43
C SER A 89 0.52 2.56 -17.21
N LYS A 90 1.08 1.62 -17.99
CA LYS A 90 0.85 0.17 -17.81
C LYS A 90 1.38 -0.41 -16.49
N HIS A 91 2.04 0.39 -15.66
CA HIS A 91 2.76 -0.07 -14.46
C HIS A 91 1.97 0.15 -13.18
N LEU A 92 1.03 1.08 -13.16
CA LEU A 92 0.20 1.38 -12.00
C LEU A 92 -1.25 1.09 -12.35
N GLU A 93 -1.85 0.15 -11.62
CA GLU A 93 -3.25 -0.24 -11.79
C GLU A 93 -4.06 0.24 -10.59
N VAL A 94 -5.18 0.91 -10.86
CA VAL A 94 -6.19 1.20 -9.84
C VAL A 94 -7.06 -0.04 -9.68
N MET A 95 -7.05 -0.65 -8.48
CA MET A 95 -7.74 -1.90 -8.23
C MET A 95 -9.22 -1.67 -7.90
N PHE A 96 -9.48 -0.97 -6.79
CA PHE A 96 -10.83 -0.66 -6.32
C PHE A 96 -10.81 0.43 -5.25
N ASP A 97 -11.94 1.11 -5.09
CA ASP A 97 -12.21 2.01 -3.98
C ASP A 97 -12.81 1.24 -2.79
N LEU A 98 -12.39 1.60 -1.57
CA LEU A 98 -13.02 1.11 -0.35
C LEU A 98 -14.32 1.89 -0.08
N PRO A 99 -15.35 1.26 0.51
CA PRO A 99 -16.56 1.97 0.92
C PRO A 99 -16.24 3.12 1.88
N ILE A 100 -16.69 4.34 1.56
CA ILE A 100 -16.48 5.51 2.40
C ILE A 100 -17.52 5.53 3.52
N LYS A 101 -17.07 5.57 4.77
CA LYS A 101 -17.91 5.95 5.92
C LYS A 101 -17.37 7.21 6.58
N VAL A 102 -18.26 8.17 6.80
CA VAL A 102 -17.87 9.47 7.38
C VAL A 102 -17.55 9.28 8.87
N GLY A 103 -16.35 9.67 9.29
CA GLY A 103 -15.90 9.67 10.68
C GLY A 103 -15.50 8.31 11.23
N THR A 104 -15.54 7.25 10.43
CA THR A 104 -15.26 5.87 10.84
C THR A 104 -14.72 5.04 9.68
N ASP A 105 -14.26 3.83 9.94
CA ASP A 105 -13.70 2.88 8.96
C ASP A 105 -12.56 3.47 8.11
N LYS A 106 -11.65 4.21 8.76
CA LYS A 106 -10.37 4.62 8.16
C LYS A 106 -9.45 3.42 8.07
N ALA A 107 -9.25 2.90 6.85
CA ALA A 107 -8.40 1.74 6.62
C ALA A 107 -6.93 2.10 6.80
N GLU A 108 -6.22 1.37 7.65
CA GLU A 108 -4.79 1.60 7.93
C GLU A 108 -3.96 0.32 7.77
N GLY A 109 -4.59 -0.84 7.59
CA GLY A 109 -3.88 -2.08 7.33
C GLY A 109 -4.50 -2.87 6.18
N ILE A 110 -3.64 -3.45 5.37
CA ILE A 110 -3.97 -4.37 4.28
C ILE A 110 -2.98 -5.53 4.31
N ALA A 111 -3.46 -6.76 4.10
CA ALA A 111 -2.61 -7.93 3.98
C ALA A 111 -3.22 -8.97 3.05
N HIS A 112 -2.37 -9.74 2.36
CA HIS A 112 -2.82 -10.92 1.62
C HIS A 112 -3.51 -11.90 2.57
N PHE A 113 -4.73 -12.30 2.23
CA PHE A 113 -5.58 -13.13 3.06
C PHE A 113 -6.42 -14.08 2.19
N PRO A 114 -5.85 -15.22 1.78
CA PRO A 114 -6.58 -16.21 1.00
C PRO A 114 -7.66 -16.86 1.87
N CYS A 115 -8.94 -16.67 1.51
CA CYS A 115 -10.05 -17.24 2.26
C CYS A 115 -11.27 -17.50 1.37
N LEU A 116 -12.23 -18.30 1.85
CA LEU A 116 -13.50 -18.57 1.16
C LEU A 116 -13.34 -19.03 -0.30
N GLY A 117 -12.30 -19.83 -0.58
CA GLY A 117 -11.97 -20.30 -1.93
C GLY A 117 -11.41 -19.23 -2.86
N GLN A 118 -11.06 -18.05 -2.35
CA GLN A 118 -10.33 -17.00 -3.06
C GLN A 118 -8.86 -17.07 -2.63
N SER A 119 -7.96 -17.32 -3.59
CA SER A 119 -6.51 -17.31 -3.36
C SER A 119 -5.92 -15.90 -3.42
N ASP A 120 -6.58 -15.00 -4.16
CA ASP A 120 -6.15 -13.63 -4.41
C ASP A 120 -7.14 -12.65 -3.77
N SER A 121 -7.04 -12.54 -2.46
CA SER A 121 -7.86 -11.66 -1.62
C SER A 121 -7.04 -10.99 -0.55
N VAL A 122 -7.55 -9.87 -0.05
CA VAL A 122 -6.92 -9.05 1.00
C VAL A 122 -7.86 -8.84 2.16
N LEU A 123 -7.30 -8.86 3.35
CA LEU A 123 -7.93 -8.40 4.58
C LEU A 123 -7.66 -6.91 4.74
N ILE A 124 -8.69 -6.13 5.07
CA ILE A 124 -8.59 -4.71 5.39
C ILE A 124 -9.00 -4.49 6.85
N VAL A 125 -8.13 -3.80 7.59
CA VAL A 125 -8.37 -3.39 8.98
C VAL A 125 -8.38 -1.87 9.11
N TYR A 126 -9.09 -1.40 10.13
CA TYR A 126 -9.42 0.01 10.30
C TYR A 126 -8.89 0.51 11.66
N ASP A 127 -8.31 1.71 11.67
CA ASP A 127 -7.86 2.38 12.90
C ASP A 127 -9.04 2.94 13.71
N SER A 128 -10.04 3.46 12.99
CA SER A 128 -11.29 3.98 13.55
C SER A 128 -12.50 3.09 13.19
N PRO A 129 -12.56 1.82 13.57
CA PRO A 129 -13.63 0.92 13.14
C PRO A 129 -14.99 1.36 13.70
N ALA A 130 -16.03 1.23 12.88
CA ALA A 130 -17.39 1.58 13.25
C ALA A 130 -17.91 0.73 14.42
N PRO A 131 -18.85 1.22 15.24
CA PRO A 131 -19.36 0.48 16.38
C PRO A 131 -19.83 -0.94 16.04
N GLU A 132 -20.46 -1.13 14.88
CA GLU A 132 -20.92 -2.44 14.40
C GLU A 132 -19.78 -3.42 14.10
N ARG A 133 -18.54 -2.95 13.92
CA ARG A 133 -17.34 -3.79 13.77
C ARG A 133 -16.76 -4.24 15.11
N ARG A 134 -17.28 -3.76 16.23
CA ARG A 134 -16.86 -4.14 17.59
C ARG A 134 -18.03 -4.81 18.32
N PRO A 135 -18.46 -6.02 17.88
CA PRO A 135 -19.61 -6.68 18.46
C PRO A 135 -19.41 -7.01 19.96
N ASN A 136 -18.16 -7.27 20.37
CA ASN A 136 -17.76 -7.54 21.74
C ASN A 136 -16.44 -6.83 22.07
N GLY A 137 -16.12 -6.67 23.36
CA GLY A 137 -14.95 -5.88 23.81
C GLY A 137 -13.57 -6.37 23.33
N ASN A 138 -13.47 -7.63 22.90
CA ASN A 138 -12.23 -8.25 22.41
C ASN A 138 -12.34 -8.73 20.95
N GLU A 139 -13.35 -8.27 20.21
CA GLU A 139 -13.62 -8.70 18.84
C GLU A 139 -13.61 -7.50 17.89
N LEU A 140 -13.01 -7.70 16.71
CA LEU A 140 -12.97 -6.72 15.65
C LEU A 140 -13.31 -7.39 14.32
N LEU A 141 -14.30 -6.85 13.60
CA LEU A 141 -14.66 -7.29 12.26
C LEU A 141 -13.85 -6.51 11.22
N ALA A 142 -13.23 -7.26 10.32
CA ALA A 142 -12.47 -6.78 9.18
C ALA A 142 -13.17 -7.17 7.88
N ASP A 143 -12.88 -6.47 6.80
CA ASP A 143 -13.45 -6.77 5.48
C ASP A 143 -12.45 -7.56 4.63
N VAL A 144 -12.97 -8.42 3.76
CA VAL A 144 -12.17 -9.14 2.77
C VAL A 144 -12.61 -8.74 1.37
N PHE A 145 -11.64 -8.32 0.56
CA PHE A 145 -11.84 -7.94 -0.84
C PHE A 145 -11.06 -8.87 -1.76
N ARG A 146 -11.55 -9.07 -2.99
CA ARG A 146 -10.80 -9.78 -4.04
C ARG A 146 -9.80 -8.82 -4.69
N LEU A 147 -8.60 -9.31 -5.00
CA LEU A 147 -7.52 -8.55 -5.64
C LEU A 147 -7.53 -8.67 -7.18
N LYS A 148 -8.70 -8.90 -7.79
CA LYS A 148 -8.81 -9.02 -9.26
C LYS A 148 -8.84 -7.63 -9.90
N SER A 149 -8.13 -7.49 -11.02
CA SER A 149 -8.35 -6.38 -11.97
C SER A 149 -9.74 -6.54 -12.56
N GLU A 150 -10.45 -5.44 -12.81
CA GLU A 150 -11.52 -5.48 -13.81
C GLU A 150 -10.89 -5.91 -15.15
N SER A 151 -11.50 -6.92 -15.77
CA SER A 151 -11.06 -7.52 -17.04
C SER A 151 -11.64 -6.77 -18.22
#